data_AF-A0A0J1FNG2-F1
#
_entry.id   AF-A0A0J1FNG2-F1
#
_cell.length_a   1.000
_cell.length_b   1.000
_cell.length_c   1.000
_cell.angle_alpha   90.00
_cell.angle_beta   90.00
_cell.angle_gamma   90.00
#
_symmetry.space_group_name_H-M   'P 1'
#
loop_
_entity.id
_entity.type
_entity.pdbx_description
1 polymer ?
#
loop_
_entity_poly.entity_id
_entity_poly.type
_entity_poly.pdbx_seq_one_letter_code
_entity_poly.pdbx_strand_id
1 'polypeptide(L)'
;MFPIEQENDSTAAYEHKVHPILNYFLKMRGYPRTAPLQSPPPFDIFISWMGTFLGIGVVAILSMVYNMPMLVASFGASAVLLYGVPDAPLSQPRNVFFGHILSAAIGVMTYQFFGLTWWSAALGTAIALGVMLITKTTHPPGGATALVAILNKATPQYILTPVAAGVIILIAIAIITNNLSPNRSYPRYWV
;
A
#
# COMPACT_ATOMS: atom_id res chain seq x y z
N MET A 1 -37.77 -3.86 -59.00
CA MET A 1 -36.70 -4.72 -59.54
C MET A 1 -35.47 -4.50 -58.66
N PHE A 2 -35.00 -5.59 -58.04
CA PHE A 2 -33.96 -5.79 -57.01
C PHE A 2 -32.58 -5.14 -57.27
N PRO A 3 -31.56 -5.20 -56.35
CA PRO A 3 -31.53 -5.72 -54.95
C PRO A 3 -30.76 -4.87 -53.90
N ILE A 4 -31.06 -5.14 -52.61
CA ILE A 4 -30.20 -5.42 -51.42
C ILE A 4 -28.79 -4.80 -51.33
N GLU A 5 -28.54 -4.10 -50.22
CA GLU A 5 -27.35 -4.34 -49.39
C GLU A 5 -27.73 -4.27 -47.90
N GLN A 6 -27.83 -5.45 -47.28
CA GLN A 6 -27.84 -5.61 -45.83
C GLN A 6 -26.46 -5.19 -45.33
N GLU A 7 -26.40 -4.10 -44.55
CA GLU A 7 -25.19 -3.72 -43.82
C GLU A 7 -25.00 -4.66 -42.62
N ASN A 8 -24.61 -5.89 -42.98
CA ASN A 8 -23.58 -6.70 -42.37
C ASN A 8 -23.51 -6.75 -40.83
N ASP A 9 -24.42 -7.53 -40.24
CA ASP A 9 -24.42 -8.10 -38.90
C ASP A 9 -23.24 -9.09 -38.65
N SER A 10 -22.09 -8.89 -39.30
CA SER A 10 -20.91 -9.78 -39.20
C SER A 10 -19.68 -9.15 -38.52
N THR A 11 -19.70 -7.86 -38.23
CA THR A 11 -18.64 -7.22 -37.41
C THR A 11 -18.73 -7.59 -35.94
N ALA A 12 -19.91 -7.95 -35.42
CA ALA A 12 -20.10 -8.44 -34.06
C ALA A 12 -19.66 -9.90 -33.86
N ALA A 13 -19.55 -10.68 -34.94
CA ALA A 13 -19.18 -12.11 -34.90
C ALA A 13 -17.66 -12.35 -35.04
N TYR A 14 -16.89 -11.30 -35.34
CA TYR A 14 -15.43 -11.35 -35.55
C TYR A 14 -14.63 -10.76 -34.37
N GLU A 15 -15.26 -10.44 -33.24
CA GLU A 15 -14.54 -10.32 -31.96
C GLU A 15 -14.16 -11.72 -31.50
N HIS A 16 -13.06 -12.19 -32.10
CA HIS A 16 -12.34 -13.40 -31.80
C HIS A 16 -12.50 -13.83 -30.34
N LYS A 17 -12.89 -15.09 -30.17
CA LYS A 17 -12.50 -15.96 -29.05
C LYS A 17 -10.98 -15.93 -28.88
N VAL A 18 -10.42 -14.84 -28.39
CA VAL A 18 -9.02 -14.80 -27.99
C VAL A 18 -8.94 -15.73 -26.77
N HIS A 19 -8.18 -16.81 -26.91
CA HIS A 19 -8.03 -17.82 -25.86
C HIS A 19 -7.78 -17.12 -24.51
N PRO A 20 -8.46 -17.49 -23.41
CA PRO A 20 -8.36 -16.78 -22.12
C PRO A 20 -6.90 -16.61 -21.64
N ILE A 21 -6.04 -17.56 -21.99
CA ILE A 21 -4.58 -17.52 -21.76
C ILE A 21 -3.91 -16.40 -22.58
N LEU A 22 -4.21 -16.30 -23.88
CA LEU A 22 -3.69 -15.24 -24.73
C LEU A 22 -4.19 -13.86 -24.27
N ASN A 23 -5.48 -13.75 -23.91
CA ASN A 23 -6.04 -12.52 -23.32
C ASN A 23 -5.35 -12.13 -22.01
N TYR A 24 -4.98 -13.11 -21.17
CA TYR A 24 -4.20 -12.85 -19.96
C TYR A 24 -2.82 -12.25 -20.28
N PHE A 25 -2.08 -12.83 -21.24
CA PHE A 25 -0.77 -12.29 -21.64
C PHE A 25 -0.86 -10.94 -22.37
N LEU A 26 -1.90 -10.71 -23.17
CA LEU A 26 -2.10 -9.43 -23.87
C LEU A 26 -2.29 -8.27 -22.88
N LYS A 27 -2.90 -8.51 -21.71
CA LYS A 27 -3.04 -7.47 -20.66
C LYS A 27 -1.69 -6.98 -20.12
N MET A 28 -0.64 -7.81 -20.15
CA MET A 28 0.70 -7.43 -19.68
C MET A 28 1.39 -6.41 -20.59
N ARG A 29 0.92 -6.26 -21.84
CA ARG A 29 1.43 -5.23 -22.76
C ARG A 29 1.17 -3.81 -22.25
N GLY A 30 0.17 -3.65 -21.38
CA GLY A 30 -0.27 -2.35 -20.88
C GLY A 30 -0.92 -1.50 -21.98
N TYR A 31 -1.40 -0.32 -21.58
CA TYR A 31 -1.96 0.66 -22.49
C TYR A 31 -0.95 1.78 -22.75
N PRO A 32 -0.87 2.33 -23.98
CA PRO A 32 -0.04 3.50 -24.24
C PRO A 32 -0.51 4.66 -23.36
N ARG A 33 0.43 5.43 -22.81
CA ARG A 33 0.10 6.62 -22.02
C ARG A 33 -0.50 7.69 -22.92
N THR A 34 -1.65 8.22 -22.53
CA THR A 34 -2.33 9.31 -23.23
C THR A 34 -1.91 10.69 -22.73
N ALA A 35 -1.21 10.77 -21.60
CA ALA A 35 -0.70 12.00 -21.01
C ALA A 35 0.74 11.83 -20.49
N PRO A 36 1.56 12.90 -20.51
CA PRO A 36 2.89 12.89 -19.92
C PRO A 36 2.80 12.75 -18.39
N LEU A 37 3.85 12.18 -17.77
CA LEU A 37 3.96 12.16 -16.32
C LEU A 37 4.16 13.59 -15.81
N GLN A 38 3.25 14.04 -14.96
CA GLN A 38 3.38 15.33 -14.29
C GLN A 38 4.25 15.17 -13.05
N SER A 39 5.28 16.00 -12.93
CA SER A 39 6.10 16.07 -11.72
C SER A 39 5.47 17.02 -10.71
N PRO A 40 5.47 16.71 -9.41
CA PRO A 40 5.05 17.67 -8.38
C PRO A 40 5.91 18.93 -8.42
N PRO A 41 5.39 20.09 -7.96
CA PRO A 41 6.19 21.30 -7.87
C PRO A 41 7.39 21.10 -6.91
N PRO A 42 8.52 21.81 -7.09
CA PRO A 42 9.72 21.60 -6.28
C PRO A 42 9.49 21.72 -4.76
N PHE A 43 8.61 22.62 -4.34
CA PHE A 43 8.25 22.77 -2.93
C PHE A 43 7.57 21.52 -2.36
N ASP A 44 6.66 20.91 -3.13
CA ASP A 44 6.00 19.66 -2.77
C ASP A 44 6.99 18.50 -2.65
N ILE A 45 8.00 18.46 -3.53
CA ILE A 45 9.09 17.47 -3.46
C ILE A 45 9.89 17.66 -2.16
N PHE A 46 10.22 18.91 -1.81
CA PHE A 46 10.92 19.22 -0.57
C PHE A 46 10.10 18.84 0.67
N ILE A 47 8.80 19.15 0.69
CA ILE A 47 7.89 18.74 1.77
C ILE A 47 7.81 17.21 1.89
N SER A 48 7.73 16.49 0.78
CA SER A 48 7.75 15.01 0.75
C SER A 48 9.04 14.43 1.31
N TRP A 49 10.19 15.00 0.92
CA TRP A 49 11.50 14.62 1.44
C TRP A 49 11.61 14.87 2.93
N MET A 50 11.24 16.07 3.38
CA MET A 50 11.27 16.45 4.80
C MET A 50 10.34 15.57 5.64
N GLY A 51 9.12 15.31 5.16
CA GLY A 51 8.18 14.42 5.84
C GLY A 51 8.73 12.99 5.98
N THR A 52 9.38 12.47 4.95
CA THR A 52 10.01 11.13 4.98
C THR A 52 11.19 11.10 5.94
N PHE A 53 12.06 12.11 5.89
CA PHE A 53 13.22 12.22 6.78
C PHE A 53 12.79 12.31 8.24
N LEU A 54 11.81 13.15 8.57
CA LEU A 54 11.30 13.27 9.93
C LEU A 54 10.54 12.02 10.36
N GLY A 55 9.67 11.48 9.51
CA GLY A 55 8.87 10.28 9.74
C GLY A 55 9.71 9.08 10.11
N ILE A 56 10.62 8.72 9.21
CA ILE A 56 11.56 7.62 9.41
C ILE A 56 12.61 7.97 10.47
N GLY A 57 13.07 9.22 10.52
CA GLY A 57 14.06 9.68 11.49
C GLY A 57 13.62 9.49 12.93
N VAL A 58 12.38 9.86 13.27
CA VAL A 58 11.86 9.68 14.64
C VAL A 58 11.82 8.20 15.03
N VAL A 59 11.25 7.32 14.18
CA VAL A 59 11.21 5.89 14.48
C VAL A 59 12.61 5.25 14.50
N ALA A 60 13.54 5.73 13.66
CA ALA A 60 14.92 5.27 13.66
C ALA A 60 15.69 5.71 14.91
N ILE A 61 15.52 6.94 15.37
CA ILE A 61 16.12 7.44 16.62
C ILE A 61 15.61 6.61 17.81
N LEU A 62 14.30 6.37 17.90
CA LEU A 62 13.73 5.51 18.94
C LEU A 62 14.35 4.10 18.89
N SER A 63 14.55 3.56 17.69
CA SER A 63 15.14 2.23 17.49
C SER A 63 16.62 2.14 17.82
N MET A 64 17.42 3.10 17.37
CA MET A 64 18.89 3.00 17.38
C MET A 64 19.51 3.71 18.59
N VAL A 65 18.88 4.76 19.11
CA VAL A 65 19.39 5.55 20.24
C VAL A 65 18.74 5.12 21.54
N TYR A 66 17.41 4.95 21.54
CA TYR A 66 16.65 4.59 22.74
C TYR A 66 16.40 3.07 22.90
N ASN A 67 16.92 2.24 21.98
CA ASN A 67 16.76 0.78 21.98
C ASN A 67 15.29 0.30 22.03
N MET A 68 14.37 1.12 21.52
CA MET A 68 12.96 0.77 21.36
C MET A 68 12.74 0.34 19.90
N PRO A 69 12.63 -0.96 19.55
CA PRO A 69 12.72 -1.46 18.17
C PRO A 69 11.52 -1.04 17.30
N MET A 70 11.45 0.26 17.00
CA MET A 70 10.37 0.99 16.31
C MET A 70 10.51 0.94 14.79
N LEU A 71 11.68 0.59 14.27
CA LEU A 71 11.94 0.62 12.84
C LEU A 71 11.53 -0.70 12.17
N VAL A 72 10.43 -0.66 11.43
CA VAL A 72 9.95 -1.79 10.62
C VAL A 72 10.20 -1.48 9.15
N ALA A 73 10.70 -2.45 8.38
CA ALA A 73 11.00 -2.24 6.95
C ALA A 73 9.78 -1.75 6.14
N SER A 74 8.56 -2.17 6.51
CA SER A 74 7.33 -1.70 5.87
C SER A 74 7.10 -0.19 6.03
N PHE A 75 7.58 0.44 7.09
CA PHE A 75 7.43 1.88 7.33
C PHE A 75 8.13 2.73 6.27
N GLY A 76 9.20 2.24 5.65
CA GLY A 76 9.83 2.90 4.50
C GLY A 76 8.85 3.05 3.33
N ALA A 77 8.11 1.99 3.00
CA ALA A 77 7.10 2.04 1.96
C ALA A 77 5.88 2.89 2.37
N SER A 78 5.48 2.85 3.64
CA SER A 78 4.42 3.73 4.18
C SER A 78 4.81 5.20 4.08
N ALA A 79 6.05 5.55 4.36
CA ALA A 79 6.56 6.91 4.22
C ALA A 79 6.49 7.39 2.76
N VAL A 80 6.90 6.56 1.80
CA VAL A 80 6.79 6.90 0.37
C VAL A 80 5.33 7.22 -0.01
N LEU A 81 4.36 6.45 0.49
CA LEU A 81 2.94 6.70 0.24
C LEU A 81 2.43 7.96 0.95
N LEU A 82 2.64 8.05 2.27
CA LEU A 82 2.16 9.13 3.13
C LEU A 82 2.69 10.51 2.70
N TYR A 83 3.97 10.59 2.35
CA TYR A 83 4.62 11.87 2.06
C TYR A 83 4.74 12.14 0.57
N GLY A 84 4.94 11.10 -0.26
CA GLY A 84 5.12 11.23 -1.70
C GLY A 84 3.82 11.28 -2.49
N VAL A 85 2.77 10.59 -2.02
CA VAL A 85 1.46 10.50 -2.70
C VAL A 85 0.31 10.67 -1.69
N PRO A 86 0.26 11.81 -0.96
CA PRO A 86 -0.66 12.00 0.17
C PRO A 86 -2.14 11.97 -0.22
N ASP A 87 -2.46 12.27 -1.47
CA ASP A 87 -3.83 12.27 -1.99
C ASP A 87 -4.34 10.86 -2.35
N ALA A 88 -3.45 9.87 -2.43
CA ALA A 88 -3.86 8.53 -2.80
C ALA A 88 -4.79 7.94 -1.72
N PRO A 89 -5.86 7.22 -2.11
CA PRO A 89 -6.73 6.54 -1.15
C PRO A 89 -5.97 5.61 -0.20
N LEU A 90 -4.93 4.93 -0.69
CA LEU A 90 -4.11 3.99 0.07
C LEU A 90 -3.22 4.69 1.12
N SER A 91 -3.04 6.00 1.03
CA SER A 91 -2.24 6.83 1.94
C SER A 91 -3.07 7.47 3.04
N GLN A 92 -4.41 7.36 3.01
CA GLN A 92 -5.27 8.00 4.01
C GLN A 92 -5.16 7.32 5.39
N PRO A 93 -5.30 8.07 6.51
CA PRO A 93 -4.97 7.59 7.84
C PRO A 93 -5.64 6.27 8.23
N ARG A 94 -6.92 6.08 7.89
CA ARG A 94 -7.65 4.83 8.15
C ARG A 94 -6.99 3.62 7.50
N ASN A 95 -6.59 3.75 6.24
CA ASN A 95 -5.97 2.67 5.49
C ASN A 95 -4.58 2.37 6.06
N VAL A 96 -3.79 3.40 6.34
CA VAL A 96 -2.47 3.24 6.96
C VAL A 96 -2.58 2.55 8.32
N PHE A 97 -3.42 3.07 9.21
CA PHE A 97 -3.59 2.54 10.56
C PHE A 97 -4.11 1.10 10.55
N PHE A 98 -5.30 0.85 10.01
CA PHE A 98 -5.88 -0.49 10.06
C PHE A 98 -5.18 -1.48 9.14
N GLY A 99 -4.65 -1.04 8.00
CA GLY A 99 -3.87 -1.89 7.12
C GLY A 99 -2.62 -2.44 7.80
N HIS A 100 -1.94 -1.65 8.63
CA HIS A 100 -0.82 -2.13 9.44
C HIS A 100 -1.27 -2.99 10.63
N ILE A 101 -2.23 -2.53 11.44
CA ILE A 101 -2.64 -3.22 12.67
C ILE A 101 -3.21 -4.62 12.38
N LEU A 102 -4.14 -4.71 11.41
CA LEU A 102 -4.74 -5.99 11.03
C LEU A 102 -3.70 -6.94 10.46
N SER A 103 -2.80 -6.42 9.61
CA SER A 103 -1.72 -7.23 9.03
C SER A 103 -0.73 -7.71 10.08
N ALA A 104 -0.37 -6.88 11.06
CA ALA A 104 0.49 -7.28 12.18
C ALA A 104 -0.15 -8.40 13.00
N ALA A 105 -1.44 -8.27 13.33
CA ALA A 105 -2.18 -9.31 14.04
C ALA A 105 -2.20 -10.62 13.26
N ILE A 106 -2.50 -10.57 11.96
CA ILE A 106 -2.51 -11.75 11.08
C ILE A 106 -1.12 -12.39 10.98
N GLY A 107 -0.06 -11.59 10.82
CA GLY A 107 1.31 -12.10 10.76
C GLY A 107 1.72 -12.80 12.05
N VAL A 108 1.47 -12.18 13.22
CA VAL A 108 1.72 -12.78 14.53
C VAL A 108 0.93 -14.07 14.72
N MET A 109 -0.38 -14.07 14.42
CA MET A 109 -1.21 -15.27 14.53
C MET A 109 -0.70 -16.39 13.63
N THR A 110 -0.39 -16.08 12.37
CA THR A 110 0.12 -17.06 11.40
C THR A 110 1.40 -17.72 11.92
N TYR A 111 2.35 -16.93 12.45
CA TYR A 111 3.56 -17.48 13.04
C TYR A 111 3.27 -18.35 14.27
N GLN A 112 2.36 -17.95 15.15
CA GLN A 112 2.04 -18.74 16.35
C GLN A 112 1.38 -20.09 16.03
N PHE A 113 0.54 -20.16 14.99
CA PHE A 113 -0.11 -21.41 14.59
C PHE A 113 0.78 -22.33 13.74
N PHE A 114 1.62 -21.76 12.88
CA PHE A 114 2.31 -22.54 11.84
C PHE A 114 3.84 -22.47 11.90
N GLY A 115 4.41 -21.65 12.80
CA GLY A 115 5.84 -21.40 12.89
C GLY A 115 6.39 -20.64 11.68
N LEU A 116 7.72 -20.62 11.55
CA LEU A 116 8.41 -20.00 10.42
C LEU A 116 8.64 -21.03 9.30
N THR A 117 7.86 -20.95 8.24
CA THR A 117 8.00 -21.74 7.01
C THR A 117 7.79 -20.87 5.77
N TRP A 118 8.29 -21.27 4.61
CA TRP A 118 8.12 -20.51 3.36
C TRP A 118 6.63 -20.28 3.03
N TRP A 119 5.78 -21.27 3.31
CA TRP A 119 4.34 -21.19 3.02
C TRP A 119 3.59 -20.40 4.08
N SER A 120 4.01 -20.41 5.35
CA SER A 120 3.41 -19.55 6.38
C SER A 120 3.60 -18.06 6.04
N ALA A 121 4.78 -17.68 5.54
CA ALA A 121 5.06 -16.33 5.07
C ALA A 121 4.14 -15.90 3.92
N ALA A 122 3.96 -16.79 2.93
CA ALA A 122 3.02 -16.57 1.83
C ALA A 122 1.56 -16.50 2.31
N LEU A 123 1.14 -17.45 3.14
CA LEU A 123 -0.22 -17.57 3.67
C LEU A 123 -0.59 -16.34 4.51
N GLY A 124 0.24 -15.96 5.48
CA GLY A 124 -0.05 -14.82 6.35
C GLY A 124 -0.12 -13.50 5.58
N THR A 125 0.76 -13.32 4.59
CA THR A 125 0.72 -12.14 3.70
C THR A 125 -0.56 -12.14 2.84
N ALA A 126 -0.97 -13.30 2.31
CA ALA A 126 -2.18 -13.44 1.52
C ALA A 126 -3.46 -13.19 2.34
N ILE A 127 -3.52 -13.72 3.57
CA ILE A 127 -4.63 -13.47 4.50
C ILE A 127 -4.68 -11.98 4.86
N ALA A 128 -3.53 -11.35 5.13
CA ALA A 128 -3.45 -9.93 5.42
C ALA A 128 -4.00 -9.07 4.26
N LEU A 129 -3.62 -9.40 3.02
CA LEU A 129 -4.21 -8.77 1.84
C LEU A 129 -5.73 -8.98 1.77
N GLY A 130 -6.19 -10.22 1.93
CA GLY A 130 -7.62 -10.53 1.91
C GLY A 130 -8.43 -9.74 2.95
N VAL A 131 -7.92 -9.65 4.18
CA VAL A 131 -8.55 -8.89 5.25
C VAL A 131 -8.57 -7.39 4.96
N MET A 132 -7.48 -6.83 4.42
CA MET A 132 -7.46 -5.42 4.00
C MET A 132 -8.49 -5.13 2.91
N LEU A 133 -8.66 -6.03 1.94
CA LEU A 133 -9.67 -5.91 0.88
C LEU A 133 -11.09 -5.95 1.45
N ILE A 134 -11.38 -6.92 2.33
CA ILE A 134 -12.70 -7.08 2.97
C ILE A 134 -13.06 -5.85 3.81
N THR A 135 -12.10 -5.35 4.59
CA THR A 135 -12.30 -4.20 5.47
C THR A 135 -12.21 -2.86 4.75
N LYS A 136 -11.84 -2.84 3.46
CA LYS A 136 -11.58 -1.62 2.68
C LYS A 136 -10.53 -0.72 3.35
N THR A 137 -9.46 -1.34 3.84
CA THR A 137 -8.33 -0.68 4.53
C THR A 137 -7.00 -0.93 3.82
N THR A 138 -7.04 -1.21 2.51
CA THR A 138 -5.85 -1.55 1.73
C THR A 138 -4.77 -0.49 1.86
N HIS A 139 -3.68 -0.91 2.49
CA HIS A 139 -2.43 -0.19 2.57
C HIS A 139 -1.32 -1.21 2.27
N PRO A 140 -0.77 -1.24 1.05
CA PRO A 140 0.18 -2.28 0.63
C PRO A 140 1.35 -2.54 1.60
N PRO A 141 1.92 -1.53 2.29
CA PRO A 141 2.92 -1.77 3.35
C PRO A 141 2.44 -2.64 4.52
N GLY A 142 1.13 -2.74 4.75
CA GLY A 142 0.51 -3.70 5.66
C GLY A 142 0.89 -5.14 5.32
N GLY A 143 0.88 -5.54 4.05
CA GLY A 143 1.31 -6.88 3.62
C GLY A 143 2.76 -7.20 4.03
N ALA A 144 3.67 -6.24 3.84
CA ALA A 144 5.04 -6.36 4.31
C ALA A 144 5.13 -6.42 5.84
N THR A 145 4.21 -5.76 6.56
CA THR A 145 4.14 -5.81 8.04
C THR A 145 3.78 -7.20 8.55
N ALA A 146 2.83 -7.88 7.89
CA ALA A 146 2.51 -9.28 8.18
C ALA A 146 3.71 -10.20 7.91
N LEU A 147 4.35 -10.03 6.76
CA LEU A 147 5.53 -10.81 6.38
C LEU A 147 6.66 -10.64 7.39
N VAL A 148 6.98 -9.41 7.77
CA VAL A 148 8.02 -9.10 8.76
C VAL A 148 7.70 -9.72 10.12
N ALA A 149 6.43 -9.70 10.55
CA ALA A 149 6.03 -10.34 11.80
C ALA A 149 6.39 -11.85 11.81
N ILE A 150 6.15 -12.54 10.69
CA ILE A 150 6.43 -13.98 10.55
C ILE A 150 7.93 -14.23 10.51
N LEU A 151 8.66 -13.50 9.65
CA LEU A 151 10.11 -13.65 9.50
C LEU A 151 10.86 -13.39 10.81
N ASN A 152 10.41 -12.40 11.58
CA ASN A 152 11.02 -12.03 12.85
C ASN A 152 10.45 -12.81 14.04
N LYS A 153 9.62 -13.84 13.82
CA LYS A 153 9.07 -14.67 14.90
C LYS A 153 8.35 -13.84 15.97
N ALA A 154 7.62 -12.82 15.52
CA ALA A 154 7.10 -11.76 16.37
C ALA A 154 6.07 -12.27 17.39
N THR A 155 6.11 -11.68 18.58
CA THR A 155 5.11 -11.88 19.64
C THR A 155 3.95 -10.91 19.49
N PRO A 156 2.82 -11.08 20.21
CA PRO A 156 1.70 -10.13 20.19
C PRO A 156 2.09 -8.67 20.48
N GLN A 157 3.18 -8.46 21.22
CA GLN A 157 3.69 -7.12 21.51
C GLN A 157 4.00 -6.32 20.24
N TYR A 158 4.39 -6.98 19.15
CA TYR A 158 4.68 -6.38 17.84
C TYR A 158 3.53 -5.50 17.31
N ILE A 159 2.28 -5.87 17.62
CA ILE A 159 1.08 -5.14 17.19
C ILE A 159 1.05 -3.73 17.80
N LEU A 160 1.35 -3.62 19.10
CA LEU A 160 1.38 -2.34 19.81
C LEU A 160 2.68 -1.59 19.53
N THR A 161 3.80 -2.30 19.68
CA THR A 161 5.15 -1.79 19.49
C THR A 161 5.96 -2.83 18.72
N PRO A 162 6.36 -2.55 17.46
CA PRO A 162 6.43 -1.24 16.84
C PRO A 162 5.20 -0.75 16.08
N VAL A 163 4.24 -1.61 15.74
CA VAL A 163 3.35 -1.30 14.62
C VAL A 163 2.40 -0.12 14.93
N ALA A 164 1.60 -0.20 15.99
CA ALA A 164 0.66 0.87 16.32
C ALA A 164 1.36 2.20 16.63
N ALA A 165 2.37 2.17 17.49
CA ALA A 165 3.12 3.36 17.89
C ALA A 165 3.81 4.02 16.69
N GLY A 166 4.50 3.24 15.85
CA GLY A 166 5.20 3.74 14.67
C GLY A 166 4.25 4.34 13.65
N VAL A 167 3.11 3.70 13.38
CA VAL A 167 2.13 4.22 12.42
C VAL A 167 1.50 5.53 12.92
N ILE A 168 1.22 5.66 14.22
CA ILE A 168 0.73 6.92 14.80
C ILE A 168 1.77 8.04 14.58
N ILE A 169 3.06 7.76 14.82
CA ILE A 169 4.15 8.72 14.59
C ILE A 169 4.18 9.15 13.11
N LEU A 170 4.13 8.19 12.18
CA LEU A 170 4.17 8.48 10.74
C LEU A 170 2.97 9.33 10.30
N ILE A 171 1.76 8.99 10.75
CA ILE A 171 0.53 9.74 10.44
C ILE A 171 0.60 11.16 11.04
N ALA A 172 1.05 11.30 12.29
CA ALA A 172 1.18 12.62 12.92
C ALA A 172 2.13 13.52 12.13
N ILE A 173 3.28 12.99 11.71
CA ILE A 173 4.24 13.72 10.89
C ILE A 173 3.64 14.03 9.50
N ALA A 174 2.86 13.11 8.92
CA ALA A 174 2.21 13.34 7.63
C ALA A 174 1.15 14.44 7.68
N ILE A 175 0.39 14.53 8.78
CA ILE A 175 -0.54 15.64 9.02
C ILE A 175 0.23 16.96 9.09
N ILE A 176 1.34 17.01 9.82
CA ILE A 176 2.12 18.24 9.94
C ILE A 176 2.71 18.62 8.59
N THR A 177 3.48 17.73 7.95
CA THR A 177 4.27 18.09 6.77
C THR A 177 3.41 18.33 5.54
N ASN A 178 2.41 17.49 5.26
CA ASN A 178 1.63 17.64 4.03
C ASN A 178 0.77 18.90 4.03
N ASN A 179 0.30 19.38 5.19
CA ASN A 179 -0.46 20.64 5.27
C ASN A 179 0.41 21.90 5.25
N LEU A 180 1.75 21.79 5.19
CA LEU A 180 2.62 22.93 4.92
C LEU A 180 2.61 23.34 3.44
N SER A 181 2.26 22.43 2.54
CA SER A 181 2.11 22.77 1.12
C SER A 181 0.74 23.40 0.87
N PRO A 182 0.67 24.57 0.19
CA PRO A 182 -0.61 25.17 -0.20
C PRO A 182 -1.37 24.33 -1.23
N ASN A 183 -0.70 23.39 -1.92
CA ASN A 183 -1.31 22.54 -2.95
C ASN A 183 -1.89 21.24 -2.40
N ARG A 184 -1.70 20.96 -1.11
CA ARG A 184 -2.06 19.69 -0.48
C ARG A 184 -3.01 19.91 0.67
N SER A 185 -3.81 18.88 0.95
CA SER A 185 -4.65 18.82 2.14
C SER A 185 -4.66 17.37 2.62
N TYR A 186 -4.18 17.15 3.85
CA TYR A 186 -4.08 15.81 4.41
C TYR A 186 -4.60 15.77 5.86
N PRO A 187 -5.46 14.82 6.23
CA PRO A 187 -6.06 13.82 5.34
C PRO A 187 -7.10 14.44 4.41
N ARG A 188 -7.36 13.77 3.29
CA ARG A 188 -8.54 14.06 2.45
C ARG A 188 -9.82 13.60 3.14
N TYR A 189 -9.75 12.50 3.90
CA TYR A 189 -10.84 11.96 4.70
C TYR A 189 -10.30 11.03 5.80
N TRP A 190 -11.07 10.89 6.88
CA TRP A 190 -10.70 10.05 8.04
C TRP A 190 -11.31 8.65 8.00
N VAL A 191 -12.44 8.44 7.31
CA VAL A 191 -13.17 7.15 7.26
C VAL A 191 -13.51 6.77 5.83
#